data_AF-A0A8H4WN53-F1
#
_entry.id   AF-A0A8H4WN53-F1
#
_cell.length_a   1.000
_cell.length_b   1.000
_cell.length_c   1.000
_cell.angle_alpha   90.00
_cell.angle_beta   90.00
_cell.angle_gamma   90.00
#
_symmetry.space_group_name_H-M   'P 1'
#
loop_
_entity.id
_entity.type
_entity.pdbx_description
1 polymer ?
#
loop_
_entity_poly.entity_id
_entity_poly.type
_entity_poly.pdbx_seq_one_letter_code
_entity_poly.pdbx_strand_id
1 'polypeptide(L)'
;MAAAPDMAPLKSILAFNQIVEQVARYAQRLADIRSPAQNHQEDVQAVYAKLRTTWERISKSSHVSEREKLEAEIQSHITKLEKLRQNYELGKQDAEGEYEHQVDIVVKALCEALVESTSTFLSCHKDE
;
A
#
# COMPACT_ATOMS: atom_id res chain seq x y z
N MET A 1 45.40 -7.11 -35.26
CA MET A 1 43.93 -6.97 -35.26
C MET A 1 43.47 -7.04 -33.81
N ALA A 2 42.87 -5.97 -33.28
CA ALA A 2 42.30 -6.00 -31.94
C ALA A 2 41.00 -6.81 -32.00
N ALA A 3 40.91 -7.88 -31.23
CA ALA A 3 39.65 -8.59 -31.03
C ALA A 3 38.64 -7.59 -30.47
N ALA A 4 37.46 -7.50 -31.10
CA ALA A 4 36.37 -6.70 -30.55
C ALA A 4 36.10 -7.17 -29.11
N PRO A 5 35.87 -6.26 -28.16
CA PRO A 5 35.56 -6.66 -26.79
C PRO A 5 34.33 -7.56 -26.81
N ASP A 6 34.41 -8.66 -26.07
CA ASP A 6 33.30 -9.58 -25.90
C ASP A 6 32.13 -8.83 -25.25
N MET A 7 31.10 -8.54 -26.04
CA MET A 7 29.94 -7.73 -25.63
C MET A 7 28.84 -8.57 -24.97
N ALA A 8 28.96 -9.91 -24.95
CA ALA A 8 27.96 -10.81 -24.37
C ALA A 8 27.76 -10.62 -22.85
N PRO A 9 28.83 -10.43 -22.03
CA PRO A 9 28.67 -10.14 -20.60
C PRO A 9 27.98 -8.80 -20.34
N LEU A 10 28.30 -7.78 -21.14
CA LEU A 10 27.70 -6.43 -21.01
C LEU A 10 26.21 -6.44 -21.36
N LYS A 11 25.81 -7.17 -22.42
CA LYS A 11 24.40 -7.37 -22.78
C LYS A 11 23.64 -8.11 -21.69
N SER A 12 24.26 -9.12 -21.09
CA SER A 12 23.64 -9.90 -20.01
C SER A 12 23.41 -9.07 -18.75
N ILE A 13 24.39 -8.24 -18.36
CA ILE A 13 24.26 -7.32 -17.22
C ILE A 13 23.17 -6.27 -17.47
N LEU A 14 23.11 -5.71 -18.69
CA LEU A 14 22.11 -4.71 -19.05
C LEU A 14 20.68 -5.27 -18.93
N ALA A 15 20.44 -6.46 -19.46
CA ALA A 15 19.15 -7.12 -19.40
C ALA A 15 18.75 -7.51 -17.96
N PHE A 16 19.71 -7.96 -17.15
CA PHE A 16 19.47 -8.20 -15.72
C PHE A 16 19.05 -6.92 -14.99
N ASN A 17 19.75 -5.80 -15.23
CA ASN A 17 19.40 -4.51 -14.62
C ASN A 17 18.00 -4.04 -15.04
N GLN A 18 17.59 -4.26 -16.29
CA GLN A 18 16.24 -3.95 -16.76
C GLN A 18 15.17 -4.77 -16.02
N ILE A 19 15.42 -6.06 -15.78
CA ILE A 19 14.53 -6.91 -14.99
C ILE A 19 14.42 -6.39 -13.56
N VAL A 20 15.55 -6.05 -12.92
CA VAL A 20 15.57 -5.50 -11.55
C VAL A 20 14.77 -4.20 -11.47
N GLU A 21 14.95 -3.28 -12.42
CA GLU A 21 14.18 -2.05 -12.48
C GLU A 21 12.69 -2.29 -12.65
N GLN A 22 12.29 -3.22 -13.51
CA GLN A 22 10.89 -3.57 -13.68
C GLN A 22 10.31 -4.12 -12.37
N VAL A 23 10.97 -5.08 -11.74
CA VAL A 23 10.52 -5.64 -10.46
C VAL A 23 10.37 -4.54 -9.40
N ALA A 24 11.32 -3.60 -9.32
CA ALA A 24 11.24 -2.48 -8.39
C ALA A 24 10.01 -1.58 -8.65
N ARG A 25 9.71 -1.27 -9.92
CA ARG A 25 8.53 -0.47 -10.29
C ARG A 25 7.22 -1.16 -9.92
N TYR A 26 7.11 -2.47 -10.15
CA TYR A 26 5.91 -3.24 -9.80
C TYR A 26 5.79 -3.44 -8.28
N ALA A 27 6.90 -3.63 -7.57
CA ALA A 27 6.90 -3.65 -6.11
C ALA A 27 6.38 -2.33 -5.52
N GLN A 28 6.81 -1.18 -6.08
CA GLN A 28 6.29 0.12 -5.68
C GLN A 28 4.78 0.22 -5.95
N ARG A 29 4.31 -0.17 -7.14
CA ARG A 29 2.88 -0.15 -7.49
C ARG A 29 2.06 -1.02 -6.54
N LEU A 30 2.56 -2.19 -6.14
CA LEU A 30 1.90 -3.05 -5.15
C LEU A 30 1.86 -2.40 -3.77
N ALA A 31 2.93 -1.72 -3.35
CA ALA A 31 2.98 -1.03 -2.07
C ALA A 31 2.03 0.18 -2.00
N ASP A 32 1.74 0.81 -3.15
CA ASP A 32 0.80 1.92 -3.25
C ASP A 32 -0.68 1.46 -3.17
N ILE A 33 -0.95 0.17 -3.42
CA ILE A 33 -2.29 -0.41 -3.24
C ILE A 33 -2.53 -0.66 -1.75
N ARG A 34 -3.42 0.14 -1.16
CA ARG A 34 -3.76 0.02 0.26
C ARG A 34 -4.83 -1.02 0.50
N SER A 35 -4.58 -1.89 1.47
CA SER A 35 -5.61 -2.83 1.92
C SER A 35 -6.76 -2.09 2.63
N PRO A 36 -8.01 -2.54 2.46
CA PRO A 36 -9.16 -2.01 3.21
C PRO A 36 -8.94 -2.08 4.72
N ALA A 37 -8.34 -3.17 5.20
CA ALA A 37 -8.00 -3.37 6.61
C ALA A 37 -7.01 -2.31 7.12
N GLN A 38 -5.98 -2.00 6.34
CA GLN A 38 -5.00 -0.97 6.70
C GLN A 38 -5.65 0.42 6.76
N ASN A 39 -6.47 0.78 5.76
CA ASN A 39 -7.20 2.06 5.76
C ASN A 39 -8.12 2.18 6.98
N HIS A 40 -8.87 1.12 7.29
CA HIS A 40 -9.73 1.08 8.48
C HIS A 40 -8.93 1.26 9.77
N GLN A 41 -7.79 0.57 9.90
CA GLN A 41 -6.92 0.69 11.07
C GLN A 41 -6.36 2.10 11.23
N GLU A 42 -5.91 2.74 10.15
CA GLU A 42 -5.40 4.13 10.16
C GLU A 42 -6.49 5.10 10.62
N ASP A 43 -7.72 4.98 10.10
CA ASP A 43 -8.86 5.82 10.49
C ASP A 43 -9.24 5.64 11.95
N VAL A 44 -9.27 4.39 12.44
CA VAL A 44 -9.54 4.07 13.84
C VAL A 44 -8.46 4.67 14.75
N GLN A 45 -7.19 4.52 14.40
CA GLN A 45 -6.08 5.11 15.16
C GLN A 45 -6.17 6.64 15.21
N ALA A 46 -6.53 7.29 14.10
CA ALA A 46 -6.71 8.74 14.06
C ALA A 46 -7.84 9.22 15.00
N VAL A 47 -8.94 8.47 15.10
CA VAL A 47 -10.02 8.79 16.05
C VAL A 47 -9.58 8.53 17.49
N TYR A 48 -8.89 7.41 17.78
CA TYR A 48 -8.35 7.15 19.11
C TYR A 48 -7.36 8.22 19.59
N ALA A 49 -6.52 8.75 18.69
CA ALA A 49 -5.62 9.85 19.01
C ALA A 49 -6.40 11.09 19.47
N LYS A 50 -7.47 11.46 18.77
CA LYS A 50 -8.36 12.57 19.18
C LYS A 50 -9.02 12.28 20.53
N LEU A 51 -9.55 11.08 20.70
CA LEU A 51 -10.19 10.64 21.94
C LEU A 51 -9.23 10.75 23.14
N ARG A 52 -7.98 10.32 22.97
CA ARG A 52 -6.93 10.49 23.99
C ARG A 52 -6.69 11.96 24.32
N THR A 53 -6.54 12.82 23.31
CA THR A 53 -6.35 14.27 23.55
C THR A 53 -7.54 14.91 24.25
N THR A 54 -8.77 14.51 23.94
CA THR A 54 -9.98 15.04 24.59
C THR A 54 -10.07 14.57 26.06
N TRP A 55 -9.71 13.31 26.35
CA TRP A 55 -9.62 12.81 27.73
C TRP A 55 -8.54 13.51 28.57
N GLU A 56 -7.40 13.84 27.96
CA GLU A 56 -6.37 14.63 28.64
C GLU A 56 -6.84 16.06 28.92
N ARG A 57 -7.68 16.64 28.06
CA ARG A 57 -8.23 17.99 28.26
C ARG A 57 -9.30 17.99 29.36
N ILE A 58 -10.21 17.02 29.37
CA ILE A 58 -11.30 16.99 30.34
C ILE A 58 -10.80 16.78 31.78
N SER A 59 -9.75 15.97 31.95
CA SER A 59 -9.10 15.75 33.24
C SER A 59 -8.42 17.01 33.79
N LYS A 60 -7.95 17.90 32.91
CA LYS A 60 -7.30 19.17 33.28
C LYS A 60 -8.26 20.35 33.39
N SER A 61 -9.48 20.24 32.86
CA SER A 61 -10.46 21.32 32.90
C SER A 61 -11.11 21.45 34.29
N SER A 62 -11.16 22.69 34.80
CA SER A 62 -11.83 23.07 36.05
C SER A 62 -13.21 23.69 35.83
N HIS A 63 -13.59 23.99 34.59
CA HIS A 63 -14.85 24.66 34.25
C HIS A 63 -15.91 23.65 33.79
N VAL A 64 -17.07 23.65 34.46
CA VAL A 64 -18.17 22.71 34.18
C VAL A 64 -18.63 22.79 32.73
N SER A 65 -18.79 23.99 32.18
CA SER A 65 -19.23 24.20 30.80
C SER A 65 -18.21 23.76 29.74
N GLU A 66 -16.92 23.75 30.07
CA GLU A 66 -15.89 23.20 29.19
C GLU A 66 -15.88 21.68 29.26
N ARG A 67 -16.05 21.10 30.45
CA ARG A 67 -16.20 19.65 30.61
C ARG A 67 -17.38 19.10 29.84
N GLU A 68 -18.56 19.72 29.93
CA GLU A 68 -19.76 19.31 29.19
C GLU A 68 -19.51 19.28 27.66
N LYS A 69 -18.76 20.27 27.13
CA LYS A 69 -18.37 20.28 25.71
C LYS A 69 -17.42 19.14 25.36
N LEU A 70 -16.43 18.88 26.21
CA LEU A 70 -15.47 17.80 26.00
C LEU A 70 -16.13 16.42 26.11
N GLU A 71 -17.12 16.25 26.99
CA GLU A 71 -17.94 15.04 27.07
C GLU A 71 -18.75 14.82 25.78
N ALA A 72 -19.36 15.87 25.24
CA ALA A 72 -20.04 15.81 23.96
C ALA A 72 -19.08 15.46 22.79
N GLU A 73 -17.86 16.02 22.80
CA GLU A 73 -16.80 15.66 21.84
C GLU A 73 -16.40 14.17 21.96
N ILE A 74 -16.21 13.67 23.19
CA ILE A 74 -15.91 12.25 23.44
C ILE A 74 -17.03 11.36 22.89
N GLN A 75 -18.29 11.69 23.18
CA GLN A 75 -19.43 10.92 22.70
C GLN A 75 -19.49 10.93 21.17
N SER A 76 -19.22 12.07 20.53
CA SER A 76 -19.12 12.18 19.07
C SER A 76 -18.03 11.27 18.49
N HIS A 77 -16.85 11.21 19.13
CA HIS A 77 -15.77 10.32 18.72
C HIS A 77 -16.12 8.83 18.89
N ILE A 78 -16.82 8.46 19.96
CA ILE A 78 -17.31 7.09 20.17
C ILE A 78 -18.27 6.70 19.05
N THR A 79 -19.28 7.53 18.77
CA THR A 79 -20.22 7.29 17.66
C THR A 79 -19.51 7.21 16.32
N LYS A 80 -18.43 7.99 16.12
CA LYS A 80 -17.62 7.90 14.90
C LYS A 80 -16.90 6.55 14.78
N LEU A 81 -16.36 6.01 15.88
CA LEU A 81 -15.74 4.68 15.88
C LEU A 81 -16.76 3.58 15.54
N GLU A 82 -17.97 3.66 16.09
CA GLU A 82 -19.04 2.71 15.76
C GLU A 82 -19.42 2.76 14.29
N LYS A 83 -19.58 3.97 13.72
CA LYS A 83 -19.85 4.13 12.29
C LYS A 83 -18.71 3.60 11.41
N LEU A 84 -17.46 3.87 11.78
CA LEU A 84 -16.30 3.34 11.06
C LEU A 84 -16.29 1.81 11.05
N ARG A 85 -16.58 1.19 12.20
CA ARG A 85 -16.70 -0.27 12.31
C ARG A 85 -17.84 -0.81 11.45
N GLN A 86 -19.03 -0.22 11.54
CA GLN A 86 -20.20 -0.67 10.76
C GLN A 86 -19.95 -0.55 9.25
N ASN A 87 -19.42 0.59 8.80
CA ASN A 87 -19.11 0.82 7.40
C ASN A 87 -18.06 -0.16 6.89
N TYR A 88 -17.03 -0.45 7.70
CA TYR A 88 -16.02 -1.44 7.36
C TYR A 88 -16.65 -2.82 7.19
N GLU A 89 -17.41 -3.31 8.18
CA GLU A 89 -18.03 -4.65 8.09
C GLU A 89 -19.03 -4.77 6.93
N LEU A 90 -19.82 -3.73 6.66
CA LEU A 90 -20.79 -3.72 5.55
C LEU A 90 -20.12 -3.69 4.17
N GLY A 91 -19.01 -2.96 4.04
CA GLY A 91 -18.29 -2.79 2.77
C GLY A 91 -17.10 -3.72 2.60
N LYS A 92 -16.78 -4.56 3.59
CA LYS A 92 -15.54 -5.34 3.65
C LYS A 92 -15.37 -6.23 2.44
N GLN A 93 -16.39 -7.03 2.11
CA GLN A 93 -16.30 -8.01 1.03
C GLN A 93 -16.07 -7.36 -0.33
N ASP A 94 -16.80 -6.30 -0.64
CA ASP A 94 -16.65 -5.57 -1.90
C ASP A 94 -15.28 -4.88 -1.98
N ALA A 95 -14.85 -4.26 -0.89
CA ALA A 95 -13.56 -3.58 -0.82
C ALA A 95 -12.37 -4.56 -0.87
N GLU A 96 -12.48 -5.74 -0.24
CA GLU A 96 -11.47 -6.81 -0.34
C GLU A 96 -11.43 -7.38 -1.75
N GLY A 97 -12.58 -7.59 -2.40
CA GLY A 97 -12.63 -8.03 -3.79
C GLY A 97 -11.98 -7.04 -4.76
N GLU A 98 -12.23 -5.73 -4.59
CA GLU A 98 -11.57 -4.68 -5.39
C GLU A 98 -10.06 -4.63 -5.13
N TYR A 99 -9.64 -4.74 -3.87
CA TYR A 99 -8.23 -4.80 -3.50
C TYR A 99 -7.51 -5.99 -4.14
N GLU A 100 -8.08 -7.20 -4.01
CA GLU A 100 -7.55 -8.41 -4.64
C GLU A 100 -7.48 -8.26 -6.15
N HIS A 101 -8.51 -7.71 -6.77
CA HIS A 101 -8.54 -7.46 -8.22
C HIS A 101 -7.40 -6.53 -8.67
N GLN A 102 -7.16 -5.43 -7.96
CA GLN A 102 -6.07 -4.50 -8.27
C GLN A 102 -4.70 -5.15 -8.10
N VAL A 103 -4.50 -5.91 -7.03
CA VAL A 103 -3.26 -6.68 -6.82
C VAL A 103 -3.05 -7.67 -7.96
N ASP A 104 -4.09 -8.42 -8.34
CA ASP A 104 -4.04 -9.40 -9.42
C ASP A 104 -3.63 -8.78 -10.76
N ILE A 105 -4.18 -7.60 -11.10
CA ILE A 105 -3.81 -6.87 -12.32
C ILE A 105 -2.31 -6.55 -12.32
N VAL A 106 -1.80 -6.01 -11.21
CA VAL A 106 -0.39 -5.61 -11.11
C VAL A 106 0.54 -6.84 -11.15
N VAL A 107 0.16 -7.93 -10.48
CA VAL A 107 0.92 -9.19 -10.50
C VAL A 107 0.93 -9.83 -11.89
N LYS A 108 -0.21 -9.89 -12.57
CA LYS A 108 -0.30 -10.41 -13.95
C LYS A 108 0.59 -9.61 -14.90
N ALA A 109 0.51 -8.28 -14.83
CA ALA A 109 1.34 -7.41 -15.65
C ALA A 109 2.85 -7.55 -15.33
N LEU A 110 3.23 -7.80 -14.07
CA LEU A 110 4.61 -8.13 -13.72
C LEU A 110 5.04 -9.46 -14.34
N CYS A 111 4.22 -10.51 -14.22
CA CYS A 111 4.52 -11.82 -14.79
C CYS A 111 4.71 -11.75 -16.31
N GLU A 112 3.83 -11.03 -17.02
CA GLU A 112 3.93 -10.82 -18.47
C GLU A 112 5.22 -10.07 -18.83
N ALA A 113 5.53 -8.98 -18.13
CA ALA A 113 6.75 -8.20 -18.35
C ALA A 113 8.03 -9.02 -18.09
N LEU A 114 8.02 -9.89 -17.07
CA LEU A 114 9.13 -10.80 -16.78
C LEU A 114 9.29 -11.88 -17.86
N VAL A 115 8.19 -12.46 -18.36
CA VAL A 115 8.22 -13.44 -19.46
C VAL A 115 8.79 -12.80 -20.73
N GLU A 116 8.39 -11.57 -21.06
CA GLU A 116 8.92 -10.83 -22.21
C GLU A 116 10.42 -10.52 -22.04
N SER A 117 10.82 -10.04 -20.87
CA SER A 117 12.22 -9.70 -20.58
C SER A 117 13.13 -10.93 -20.57
N THR A 118 12.66 -12.06 -20.02
CA THR A 118 13.43 -13.31 -19.96
C THR A 118 13.47 -14.05 -21.31
N SER A 119 12.41 -14.00 -22.12
CA SER A 119 12.43 -14.55 -23.48
C SER A 119 13.39 -13.77 -24.40
N THR A 120 13.47 -12.45 -24.25
CA THR A 120 14.46 -11.60 -24.92
C THR A 120 15.89 -11.92 -24.46
N PHE A 121 16.09 -12.14 -23.16
CA PHE A 121 17.38 -12.54 -22.58
C PHE A 121 17.88 -13.88 -23.11
N LEU A 122 16.99 -14.89 -23.15
CA LEU A 122 17.31 -16.23 -23.63
C LEU A 122 17.54 -16.29 -25.15
N SER A 123 16.91 -15.39 -25.92
CA SER A 123 17.12 -15.30 -27.37
C SER A 123 18.48 -14.68 -27.70
N CYS A 124 18.95 -13.69 -26.93
CA CYS A 124 20.30 -13.14 -27.07
C CYS A 124 21.43 -14.13 -26.76
N HIS A 125 21.15 -15.23 -26.05
CA HIS A 125 22.10 -16.29 -25.68
C HIS A 125 22.05 -17.51 -26.62
N LYS A 126 21.12 -17.56 -27.59
CA LYS A 126 21.00 -18.67 -28.57
C LYS A 126 21.68 -18.38 -29.91
N ASP A 127 22.12 -17.15 -30.14
CA ASP A 127 22.79 -16.72 -31.37
C ASP A 127 24.35 -16.77 -31.25
N GLU A 128 24.89 -17.44 -30.22
CA GLU A 128 26.31 -17.83 -30.07
C GLU A 128 26.54 -19.30 -30.45
#